data_AF-A0A2D5JJF8-F1
#
_entry.id   AF-A0A2D5JJF8-F1
#
_cell.length_a   1.000
_cell.length_b   1.000
_cell.length_c   1.000
_cell.angle_alpha   90.00
_cell.angle_beta   90.00
_cell.angle_gamma   90.00
#
_symmetry.space_group_name_H-M   'P 1'
#
loop_
_entity.id
_entity.type
_entity.pdbx_description
1 polymer ?
#
loop_
_entity_poly.entity_id
_entity_poly.type
_entity_poly.pdbx_seq_one_letter_code
_entity_poly.pdbx_strand_id
1 'polypeptide(L)'
;MKPLQTWLDQYGESHQNKTNKLFHWLCVPPIFFSILALFSLIEIPILNQYVPTAIANFAFIFSFFAMLFYVRLSIPMALGILAFTLLCFQGIFWLNHTNYTFEISISIFIVAWIGQFIGHKIEGAKPSFIDDIKFLLIGPAWLISFIYNKIGIKY
;
A
#
# COMPACT_ATOMS: atom_id res chain seq x y z
N MET A 1 10.65 10.14 -14.42
CA MET A 1 10.74 9.24 -13.24
C MET A 1 11.68 8.10 -13.58
N LYS A 2 12.36 7.49 -12.59
CA LYS A 2 13.11 6.25 -12.84
C LYS A 2 12.15 5.16 -13.38
N PRO A 3 12.60 4.26 -14.26
CA PRO A 3 11.79 3.12 -14.71
C PRO A 3 11.31 2.26 -13.53
N LEU A 4 10.16 1.60 -13.68
CA LEU A 4 9.60 0.74 -12.63
C LEU A 4 10.61 -0.33 -12.20
N GLN A 5 11.25 -1.02 -13.13
CA GLN A 5 12.24 -2.06 -12.80
C GLN A 5 13.37 -1.51 -11.92
N THR A 6 13.87 -0.31 -12.21
CA THR A 6 14.89 0.34 -11.38
C THR A 6 14.42 0.59 -9.95
N TRP A 7 13.15 0.99 -9.75
CA TRP A 7 12.59 1.13 -8.41
C TRP A 7 12.48 -0.21 -7.69
N LEU A 8 12.04 -1.25 -8.39
CA LEU A 8 11.88 -2.59 -7.83
C LEU A 8 13.21 -3.23 -7.45
N ASP A 9 14.24 -3.05 -8.28
CA ASP A 9 15.60 -3.53 -8.04
C ASP A 9 16.19 -2.83 -6.81
N GLN A 10 16.12 -1.49 -6.77
CA GLN A 10 16.60 -0.69 -5.63
C GLN A 10 15.88 -1.04 -4.34
N TYR A 11 14.55 -1.26 -4.39
CA TYR A 11 13.83 -1.72 -3.22
C TYR A 11 14.33 -3.12 -2.80
N GLY A 12 14.48 -4.03 -3.76
CA GLY A 12 14.95 -5.40 -3.54
C GLY A 12 16.34 -5.52 -2.89
N GLU A 13 17.25 -4.56 -3.07
CA GLU A 13 18.59 -4.57 -2.46
C GLU A 13 18.56 -4.74 -0.93
N SER A 14 17.57 -4.14 -0.27
CA SER A 14 17.35 -4.23 1.18
C SER A 14 16.36 -5.33 1.60
N HIS A 15 16.04 -6.25 0.68
CA HIS A 15 15.08 -7.34 0.89
C HIS A 15 15.62 -8.62 0.25
N GLN A 16 16.68 -9.22 0.79
CA GLN A 16 17.23 -10.48 0.30
C GLN A 16 16.85 -11.64 1.21
N ASN A 17 16.77 -11.42 2.52
CA ASN A 17 16.44 -12.44 3.51
C ASN A 17 14.99 -12.94 3.36
N LYS A 18 14.79 -14.26 3.23
CA LYS A 18 13.47 -14.88 3.07
C LYS A 18 12.50 -14.54 4.20
N THR A 19 12.98 -14.44 5.44
CA THR A 19 12.17 -14.08 6.61
C THR A 19 11.72 -12.61 6.51
N ASN A 20 12.61 -11.70 6.13
CA ASN A 20 12.23 -10.30 5.90
C ASN A 20 11.19 -10.17 4.77
N LYS A 21 11.38 -10.90 3.65
CA LYS A 21 10.39 -10.97 2.57
C LYS A 21 9.04 -11.49 3.07
N LEU A 22 9.02 -12.50 3.94
CA LEU A 22 7.78 -13.01 4.54
C LEU A 22 7.09 -11.93 5.40
N PHE A 23 7.83 -11.21 6.25
CA PHE A 23 7.28 -10.08 6.99
C PHE A 23 6.72 -9.01 6.04
N HIS A 24 7.35 -8.74 4.91
CA HIS A 24 6.81 -7.82 3.91
C HIS A 24 5.48 -8.30 3.34
N TRP A 25 5.39 -9.57 2.94
CA TRP A 25 4.14 -10.17 2.46
C TRP A 25 3.01 -10.11 3.49
N LEU A 26 3.32 -10.26 4.77
CA LEU A 26 2.33 -10.24 5.85
C LEU A 26 1.98 -8.83 6.34
N CYS A 27 2.89 -7.87 6.26
CA CYS A 27 2.74 -6.55 6.89
C CYS A 27 2.43 -5.43 5.90
N VAL A 28 2.98 -5.44 4.68
CA VAL A 28 2.73 -4.37 3.70
C VAL A 28 1.25 -4.27 3.30
N PRO A 29 0.52 -5.36 3.00
CA PRO A 29 -0.90 -5.26 2.67
C PRO A 29 -1.75 -4.69 3.83
N PRO A 30 -1.59 -5.13 5.10
CA PRO A 30 -2.27 -4.51 6.23
C PRO A 30 -1.87 -3.05 6.51
N ILE A 31 -0.59 -2.67 6.31
CA ILE A 31 -0.17 -1.26 6.42
C ILE A 31 -0.90 -0.42 5.38
N PHE A 32 -0.93 -0.88 4.11
CA PHE A 32 -1.64 -0.20 3.04
C PHE A 32 -3.13 -0.03 3.37
N PHE A 33 -3.78 -1.12 3.79
CA PHE A 33 -5.19 -1.11 4.19
C PHE A 33 -5.46 -0.14 5.34
N SER A 34 -4.68 -0.23 6.43
CA SER A 34 -4.89 0.58 7.64
C SER A 34 -4.65 2.07 7.40
N ILE A 35 -3.68 2.45 6.56
CA ILE A 35 -3.49 3.85 6.16
C ILE A 35 -4.73 4.37 5.43
N LEU A 36 -5.23 3.64 4.43
CA LEU A 36 -6.44 4.04 3.72
C LEU A 36 -7.67 4.07 4.64
N ALA A 37 -7.79 3.14 5.58
CA ALA A 37 -8.87 3.11 6.55
C ALA A 37 -8.82 4.35 7.48
N LEU A 38 -7.65 4.70 8.01
CA LEU A 38 -7.45 5.91 8.82
C LEU A 38 -7.75 7.18 8.00
N PHE A 39 -7.31 7.24 6.74
CA PHE A 39 -7.63 8.36 5.85
C PHE A 39 -9.12 8.44 5.49
N SER A 40 -9.84 7.31 5.52
CA SER A 40 -11.28 7.30 5.23
C SER A 40 -12.11 8.01 6.31
N LEU A 41 -11.57 8.12 7.53
CA LEU A 41 -12.20 8.84 8.65
C LEU A 41 -12.14 10.37 8.49
N ILE A 42 -11.35 10.87 7.54
CA ILE A 42 -11.25 12.31 7.24
C ILE A 42 -12.19 12.61 6.08
N GLU A 43 -13.42 13.02 6.40
CA GLU A 43 -14.44 13.38 5.42
C GLU A 43 -14.03 14.64 4.63
N ILE A 44 -14.38 14.67 3.34
CA ILE A 44 -14.18 15.82 2.46
C ILE A 44 -15.54 16.20 1.86
N PRO A 45 -16.35 17.02 2.55
CA PRO A 45 -17.75 17.22 2.20
C PRO A 45 -18.00 17.72 0.77
N ILE A 46 -17.09 18.54 0.22
CA ILE A 46 -17.18 19.04 -1.15
C ILE A 46 -17.15 17.92 -2.20
N LEU A 47 -16.53 16.78 -1.91
CA LEU A 47 -16.48 15.64 -2.83
C LEU A 47 -17.83 14.94 -3.01
N ASN A 48 -18.78 15.10 -2.08
CA ASN A 48 -20.12 14.51 -2.19
C ASN A 48 -20.89 14.96 -3.45
N GLN A 49 -20.48 16.07 -4.07
CA GLN A 49 -21.06 16.56 -5.32
C GLN A 49 -20.59 15.77 -6.56
N TYR A 50 -19.48 15.03 -6.44
CA TYR A 50 -18.79 14.37 -7.56
C TYR A 50 -18.69 12.86 -7.41
N VAL A 51 -18.68 12.35 -6.18
CA VAL A 51 -18.53 10.91 -5.88
C VAL A 51 -19.48 10.49 -4.76
N PRO A 52 -19.83 9.18 -4.65
CA PRO A 52 -20.65 8.68 -3.56
C PRO A 52 -20.07 9.03 -2.18
N THR A 53 -20.95 9.36 -1.22
CA THR A 53 -20.54 9.77 0.13
C THR A 53 -19.64 8.77 0.84
N ALA A 54 -19.86 7.48 0.62
CA ALA A 54 -19.04 6.41 1.19
C ALA A 54 -17.54 6.50 0.82
N ILE A 55 -17.20 7.18 -0.29
CA ILE A 55 -15.83 7.37 -0.76
C ILE A 55 -15.43 8.85 -0.83
N ALA A 56 -16.28 9.78 -0.37
CA ALA A 56 -16.02 11.22 -0.38
C ALA A 56 -15.11 11.66 0.79
N ASN A 57 -13.94 11.04 0.89
CA ASN A 57 -13.00 11.21 2.01
C ASN A 57 -11.55 11.35 1.51
N PHE A 58 -10.64 11.61 2.44
CA PHE A 58 -9.23 11.83 2.12
C PHE A 58 -8.55 10.61 1.51
N ALA A 59 -8.99 9.38 1.86
CA ALA A 59 -8.45 8.16 1.27
C ALA A 59 -8.68 8.10 -0.25
N PHE A 60 -9.81 8.59 -0.74
CA PHE A 60 -10.09 8.67 -2.18
C PHE A 60 -9.15 9.65 -2.89
N ILE A 61 -8.95 10.85 -2.33
CA ILE A 61 -8.01 11.85 -2.87
C ILE A 61 -6.60 11.26 -2.92
N PHE A 62 -6.14 10.68 -1.82
CA PHE A 62 -4.82 10.07 -1.72
C PHE A 62 -4.66 8.94 -2.75
N SER A 63 -5.64 8.05 -2.85
CA SER A 63 -5.63 6.95 -3.80
C SER A 63 -5.62 7.44 -5.25
N PHE A 64 -6.35 8.50 -5.57
CA PHE A 64 -6.33 9.11 -6.90
C PHE A 64 -4.93 9.57 -7.29
N PHE A 65 -4.24 10.33 -6.42
CA PHE A 65 -2.88 10.78 -6.68
C PHE A 65 -1.86 9.64 -6.70
N ALA A 66 -2.00 8.64 -5.82
CA ALA A 66 -1.18 7.44 -5.85
C ALA A 66 -1.35 6.68 -7.18
N MET A 67 -2.58 6.58 -7.69
CA MET A 67 -2.86 5.96 -8.99
C MET A 67 -2.21 6.72 -10.15
N LEU A 68 -2.17 8.05 -10.13
CA LEU A 68 -1.41 8.83 -11.13
C LEU A 68 0.09 8.50 -11.08
N PHE A 69 0.64 8.24 -9.90
CA PHE A 69 2.02 7.80 -9.75
C PHE A 69 2.24 6.42 -10.40
N TYR A 70 1.38 5.43 -10.14
CA TYR A 70 1.53 4.09 -10.72
C TYR A 70 1.28 4.05 -12.23
N VAL A 71 0.29 4.79 -12.74
CA VAL A 71 0.01 4.91 -14.18
C VAL A 71 1.23 5.45 -14.93
N ARG A 72 1.95 6.42 -14.32
CA ARG A 72 3.21 6.96 -14.88
C ARG A 72 4.39 5.98 -14.83
N LEU A 73 4.34 4.98 -13.95
CA LEU A 73 5.37 3.95 -13.86
C LEU A 73 5.12 2.79 -14.83
N SER A 74 3.91 2.25 -14.84
CA SER A 74 3.50 1.11 -15.66
C SER A 74 1.98 0.89 -15.59
N ILE A 75 1.32 0.81 -16.75
CA ILE A 75 -0.13 0.54 -16.80
C ILE A 75 -0.49 -0.83 -16.21
N PRO A 76 0.19 -1.94 -16.56
CA PRO A 76 -0.05 -3.22 -15.89
C PRO A 76 0.08 -3.13 -14.38
N MET A 77 1.16 -2.52 -13.85
CA MET A 77 1.35 -2.37 -12.40
C MET A 77 0.22 -1.54 -11.76
N ALA A 78 -0.19 -0.46 -12.42
CA ALA A 78 -1.30 0.36 -11.97
C ALA A 78 -2.60 -0.45 -11.86
N LEU A 79 -2.89 -1.34 -12.81
CA LEU A 79 -4.08 -2.20 -12.74
C LEU A 79 -4.04 -3.15 -11.52
N GLY A 80 -2.87 -3.70 -11.20
CA GLY A 80 -2.70 -4.53 -10.01
C GLY A 80 -2.93 -3.75 -8.72
N ILE A 81 -2.32 -2.58 -8.62
CA ILE A 81 -2.50 -1.70 -7.45
C ILE A 81 -3.95 -1.23 -7.36
N LEU A 82 -4.60 -0.90 -8.47
CA LEU A 82 -6.00 -0.51 -8.51
C LEU A 82 -6.89 -1.63 -7.98
N ALA A 83 -6.70 -2.87 -8.46
CA ALA A 83 -7.45 -4.02 -7.99
C ALA A 83 -7.29 -4.21 -6.47
N PHE A 84 -6.05 -4.15 -5.96
CA PHE A 84 -5.79 -4.25 -4.53
C PHE A 84 -6.40 -3.09 -3.72
N THR A 85 -6.35 -1.87 -4.26
CA THR A 85 -6.93 -0.67 -3.65
C THR A 85 -8.45 -0.79 -3.56
N LEU A 86 -9.12 -1.28 -4.60
CA LEU A 86 -10.57 -1.54 -4.59
C LEU A 86 -10.95 -2.59 -3.54
N LEU A 87 -10.16 -3.66 -3.38
CA LEU A 87 -10.35 -4.64 -2.31
C LEU A 87 -10.21 -3.99 -0.93
N CYS A 88 -9.25 -3.08 -0.75
CA CYS A 88 -9.10 -2.32 0.49
C CYS A 88 -10.32 -1.44 0.75
N PHE A 89 -10.80 -0.67 -0.24
CA PHE A 89 -12.00 0.16 -0.10
C PHE A 89 -13.24 -0.67 0.25
N GLN A 90 -13.37 -1.88 -0.32
CA GLN A 90 -14.45 -2.79 0.05
C GLN A 90 -14.36 -3.19 1.53
N GLY A 91 -13.16 -3.54 2.03
CA GLY A 91 -12.96 -3.85 3.45
C GLY A 91 -13.20 -2.66 4.37
N ILE A 92 -12.77 -1.46 3.95
CA ILE A 92 -12.99 -0.21 4.67
C ILE A 92 -14.48 0.13 4.74
N PHE A 93 -15.22 -0.10 3.65
CA PHE A 93 -16.67 0.07 3.65
C PHE A 93 -17.31 -0.75 4.76
N TRP A 94 -16.99 -2.04 4.88
CA TRP A 94 -17.50 -2.89 5.97
C TRP A 94 -17.02 -2.42 7.35
N LEU A 95 -15.74 -2.03 7.46
CA LEU A 95 -15.15 -1.56 8.69
C LEU A 95 -15.84 -0.28 9.21
N ASN A 96 -16.19 0.64 8.31
CA ASN A 96 -16.88 1.90 8.64
C ASN A 96 -18.34 1.71 9.09
N HIS A 97 -18.92 0.52 8.93
CA HIS A 97 -20.19 0.17 9.57
C HIS A 97 -20.00 -0.33 11.02
N THR A 98 -18.77 -0.43 11.49
CA THR A 98 -18.44 -0.68 12.90
C THR A 98 -18.21 0.64 13.62
N ASN A 99 -18.40 0.65 14.94
CA ASN A 99 -18.00 1.79 15.78
C ASN A 99 -16.50 1.80 16.13
N TYR A 100 -15.70 0.92 15.50
CA TYR A 100 -14.31 0.64 15.89
C TYR A 100 -13.31 0.83 14.74
N THR A 101 -13.67 1.56 13.67
CA THR A 101 -12.76 1.77 12.53
C THR A 101 -11.42 2.30 13.00
N PHE A 102 -11.42 3.32 13.86
CA PHE A 102 -10.18 3.94 14.32
C PHE A 102 -9.32 2.93 15.10
N GLU A 103 -9.89 2.28 16.12
CA GLU A 103 -9.22 1.33 17.01
C GLU A 103 -8.65 0.14 16.23
N ILE A 104 -9.44 -0.43 15.32
CA ILE A 104 -9.02 -1.55 14.49
C ILE A 104 -7.91 -1.10 13.54
N SER A 105 -8.08 0.03 12.85
CA SER A 105 -7.12 0.49 11.85
C SER A 105 -5.78 0.87 12.49
N ILE A 106 -5.79 1.58 13.62
CA ILE A 106 -4.57 1.95 14.33
C ILE A 106 -3.86 0.73 14.93
N SER A 107 -4.62 -0.25 15.43
CA SER A 107 -4.06 -1.52 15.92
C SER A 107 -3.37 -2.30 14.81
N ILE A 108 -4.02 -2.44 13.65
CA ILE A 108 -3.43 -3.07 12.46
C ILE A 108 -2.17 -2.32 12.04
N PHE A 109 -2.23 -0.99 11.96
CA PHE A 109 -1.10 -0.15 11.58
C PHE A 109 0.11 -0.40 12.48
N ILE A 110 -0.08 -0.33 13.80
CA ILE A 110 1.00 -0.51 14.79
C ILE A 110 1.57 -1.94 14.71
N VAL A 111 0.72 -2.96 14.76
CA VAL A 111 1.16 -4.37 14.76
C VAL A 111 1.91 -4.71 13.47
N ALA A 112 1.40 -4.26 12.31
CA ALA A 112 2.04 -4.52 11.03
C ALA A 112 3.38 -3.77 10.90
N TRP A 113 3.48 -2.53 11.39
CA TRP A 113 4.76 -1.82 11.42
C TRP A 113 5.79 -2.47 12.35
N ILE A 114 5.39 -2.96 13.52
CA ILE A 114 6.27 -3.74 14.40
C ILE A 114 6.80 -4.96 13.65
N GLY A 115 5.95 -5.71 12.96
CA GLY A 115 6.36 -6.86 12.14
C GLY A 115 7.34 -6.46 11.02
N GLN A 116 7.05 -5.37 10.32
CA GLN A 116 7.93 -4.76 9.30
C GLN A 116 9.33 -4.48 9.85
N PHE A 117 9.43 -3.82 11.01
CA PHE A 117 10.70 -3.49 11.64
C PHE A 117 11.45 -4.73 12.16
N ILE A 118 10.73 -5.76 12.63
CA ILE A 118 11.34 -7.05 12.98
C ILE A 118 11.98 -7.68 11.73
N GLY A 119 11.26 -7.68 10.59
CA GLY A 119 11.79 -8.15 9.32
C GLY A 119 13.09 -7.44 8.92
N HIS A 120 13.10 -6.11 8.97
CA HIS A 120 14.29 -5.30 8.67
C HIS A 120 15.43 -5.52 9.66
N LYS A 121 15.12 -5.70 10.95
CA LYS A 121 16.13 -6.02 11.97
C LYS A 121 16.83 -7.36 11.66
N ILE A 122 16.08 -8.34 11.16
CA ILE A 122 16.63 -9.65 10.73
C ILE A 122 17.45 -9.51 9.44
N GLU A 123 17.02 -8.66 8.51
CA GLU A 123 17.79 -8.35 7.30
C GLU A 123 19.14 -7.66 7.62
N GLY A 124 19.17 -6.82 8.66
CA GLY A 124 20.33 -5.98 8.98
C GLY A 124 20.43 -4.73 8.10
N ALA A 125 19.44 -4.48 7.24
CA ALA A 125 19.33 -3.29 6.41
C ALA A 125 18.19 -2.39 6.91
N LYS A 126 18.42 -1.08 6.90
CA LYS A 126 17.39 -0.10 7.27
C LYS A 126 16.23 -0.10 6.24
N PRO A 127 15.01 0.24 6.65
CA PRO A 127 13.89 0.39 5.71
C PRO A 127 14.16 1.43 4.62
N SER A 128 13.88 1.09 3.36
CA SER A 128 14.21 1.93 2.20
C SER A 128 13.47 3.28 2.20
N PHE A 129 12.29 3.36 2.84
CA PHE A 129 11.55 4.63 2.91
C PHE A 129 12.22 5.71 3.75
N ILE A 130 13.23 5.33 4.56
CA ILE A 130 14.07 6.30 5.27
C ILE A 130 14.93 7.09 4.27
N ASP A 131 15.31 6.47 3.14
CA ASP A 131 16.08 7.14 2.08
C ASP A 131 15.20 7.95 1.13
N ASP A 132 14.05 7.39 0.72
CA ASP A 132 13.03 8.12 -0.06
C ASP A 132 11.64 7.61 0.30
N ILE A 133 10.78 8.51 0.79
CA ILE A 133 9.40 8.19 1.19
C ILE A 133 8.59 7.52 0.08
N LYS A 134 8.95 7.71 -1.21
CA LYS A 134 8.32 7.02 -2.34
C LYS A 134 8.44 5.50 -2.25
N PHE A 135 9.42 4.95 -1.54
CA PHE A 135 9.52 3.51 -1.34
C PHE A 135 8.34 2.92 -0.55
N LEU A 136 7.55 3.73 0.16
CA LEU A 136 6.25 3.31 0.70
C LEU A 136 5.25 2.93 -0.41
N LEU A 137 5.28 3.64 -1.55
CA LEU A 137 4.48 3.31 -2.73
C LEU A 137 5.10 2.16 -3.54
N ILE A 138 6.44 1.99 -3.48
CA ILE A 138 7.10 0.88 -4.19
C ILE A 138 6.86 -0.47 -3.50
N GLY A 139 6.76 -0.53 -2.17
CA GLY A 139 6.54 -1.79 -1.44
C GLY A 139 5.36 -2.63 -1.94
N PRO A 140 4.14 -2.07 -2.06
CA PRO A 140 2.99 -2.78 -2.64
C PRO A 140 3.22 -3.22 -4.09
N ALA A 141 3.82 -2.36 -4.93
CA ALA A 141 4.14 -2.69 -6.31
C ALA A 141 5.16 -3.84 -6.39
N TRP A 142 6.12 -3.89 -5.46
CA TRP A 142 7.09 -4.96 -5.36
C TRP A 142 6.45 -6.30 -5.02
N LEU A 143 5.45 -6.34 -4.13
CA LEU A 143 4.69 -7.57 -3.88
C LEU A 143 3.89 -8.03 -5.11
N ILE A 144 3.19 -7.11 -5.76
CA ILE A 144 2.43 -7.41 -6.99
C ILE A 144 3.35 -7.92 -8.11
N SER A 145 4.56 -7.38 -8.20
CA SER A 145 5.56 -7.81 -9.20
C SER A 145 5.83 -9.32 -9.14
N PHE A 146 5.90 -9.91 -7.95
CA PHE A 146 6.05 -11.36 -7.79
C PHE A 146 4.82 -12.14 -8.26
N ILE A 147 3.62 -11.63 -8.02
CA ILE A 147 2.37 -12.24 -8.50
C ILE A 147 2.40 -12.24 -10.03
N TYR A 148 2.70 -11.08 -10.62
CA TYR A 148 2.76 -10.90 -12.07
C TYR A 148 3.81 -11.79 -12.72
N ASN A 149 5.01 -11.86 -12.16
CA ASN A 149 6.06 -12.77 -12.63
C ASN A 149 5.61 -14.24 -12.56
N LYS A 150 4.88 -14.63 -11.51
CA LYS A 150 4.37 -16.00 -11.35
C LYS A 150 3.29 -16.36 -12.38
N ILE A 151 2.46 -15.40 -12.79
CA ILE A 151 1.36 -15.61 -13.75
C ILE A 151 1.67 -15.13 -15.17
N GLY A 152 2.90 -14.65 -15.43
CA GLY A 152 3.38 -14.26 -16.76
C GLY A 152 2.93 -12.88 -17.26
N ILE A 153 2.47 -11.98 -16.39
CA ILE A 153 2.12 -10.59 -16.77
C ILE A 153 3.38 -9.74 -16.81
N LYS A 154 3.62 -9.07 -17.94
CA LYS A 154 4.70 -8.09 -18.10
C LYS A 154 4.22 -6.72 -17.60
N TYR A 155 5.09 -5.98 -16.93
CA TYR A 155 4.82 -4.68 -16.34
C TYR A 155 6.04 -3.76 -16.47
#